data_AF-A0A8I0WBI0-F1
#
_entry.id   AF-A0A8I0WBI0-F1
#
_cell.length_a   1.000
_cell.length_b   1.000
_cell.length_c   1.000
_cell.angle_alpha   90.00
_cell.angle_beta   90.00
_cell.angle_gamma   90.00
#
_symmetry.space_group_name_H-M   'P 1'
#
loop_
_entity.id
_entity.type
_entity.pdbx_description
1 polymer ?
#
loop_
_entity_poly.entity_id
_entity_poly.type
_entity_poly.pdbx_seq_one_letter_code
_entity_poly.pdbx_strand_id
1 'polypeptide(L)' 'MAILNKVIIVEGKSDKKKVQQVIAEPVNIICTHGTMSIDKLDDMIETLYGKQVYILADSDDEGEKIRK' A
#
# COMPACT_ATOMS: atom_id res chain seq x y z
N MET A 1 -20.63 -5.99 -8.79
CA MET A 1 -19.18 -6.11 -8.57
C MET A 1 -18.82 -5.08 -7.50
N ALA A 2 -18.39 -5.50 -6.30
CA ALA A 2 -18.08 -4.56 -5.23
C ALA A 2 -16.81 -3.79 -5.61
N ILE A 3 -16.90 -2.47 -5.75
CA ILE A 3 -15.71 -1.63 -5.94
C ILE A 3 -15.01 -1.58 -4.58
N LEU A 4 -13.85 -2.23 -4.50
CA LEU A 4 -12.96 -2.15 -3.35
C LEU A 4 -12.45 -0.71 -3.23
N ASN A 5 -13.09 0.08 -2.36
CA ASN A 5 -12.76 1.49 -2.20
C ASN A 5 -11.51 1.72 -1.35
N LYS A 6 -11.14 0.76 -0.48
CA LYS A 6 -9.99 0.86 0.41
C LYS A 6 -8.77 0.15 -0.16
N VAL A 7 -7.63 0.83 -0.11
CA VAL A 7 -6.33 0.29 -0.51
C VAL A 7 -5.33 0.47 0.63
N ILE A 8 -4.61 -0.61 0.96
CA ILE A 8 -3.50 -0.57 1.90
C ILE A 8 -2.22 -0.83 1.11
N ILE A 9 -1.27 0.10 1.18
CA ILE A 9 0.07 -0.02 0.63
C ILE A 9 1.00 -0.47 1.76
N VAL A 10 1.73 -1.55 1.54
CA VAL A 10 2.75 -2.08 2.47
C VAL A 10 4.09 -2.18 1.75
N GLU A 11 5.17 -2.19 2.52
CA GLU A 11 6.52 -2.30 1.97
C GLU A 11 6.87 -3.74 1.54
N GLY A 12 6.56 -4.70 2.41
CA GLY A 12 6.96 -6.10 2.27
C GLY A 12 5.82 -7.08 1.99
N LYS A 13 6.16 -8.22 1.36
CA LYS A 13 5.25 -9.35 1.17
C LYS A 13 4.79 -9.96 2.50
N SER A 14 5.66 -9.91 3.52
CA SER A 14 5.38 -10.39 4.86
C SER A 14 4.25 -9.59 5.50
N ASP A 15 4.28 -8.26 5.36
CA ASP A 15 3.28 -7.36 5.94
C ASP A 15 1.96 -7.49 5.21
N LYS A 16 1.99 -7.67 3.89
CA LYS A 16 0.79 -8.02 3.12
C LYS A 16 0.09 -9.25 3.70
N LYS A 17 0.83 -10.32 3.98
CA LYS A 17 0.25 -11.55 4.57
C LYS A 17 -0.31 -11.31 5.97
N LYS A 18 0.40 -10.57 6.83
CA LYS A 18 -0.07 -10.24 8.18
C LYS A 18 -1.36 -9.40 8.14
N VAL A 19 -1.40 -8.37 7.30
CA VAL A 19 -2.58 -7.51 7.14
C VAL A 19 -3.77 -8.32 6.61
N GLN A 20 -3.56 -9.22 5.64
CA GLN A 20 -4.60 -10.12 5.14
C GLN A 20 -5.20 -11.04 6.21
N GLN A 21 -4.43 -11.40 7.24
CA GLN A 21 -4.90 -12.27 8.32
C GLN A 21 -5.75 -11.54 9.37
N VAL A 22 -5.59 -10.22 9.51
CA VAL A 22 -6.26 -9.43 10.57
C VAL A 22 -7.41 -8.58 10.05
N ILE A 23 -7.43 -8.26 8.76
CA ILE A 23 -8.46 -7.43 8.15
C ILE A 23 -9.77 -8.22 8.03
N ALA A 24 -10.84 -7.66 8.58
CA ALA A 24 -12.18 -8.26 8.60
C ALA A 24 -13.08 -7.81 7.43
N GLU A 25 -12.58 -6.94 6.54
CA GLU A 25 -13.31 -6.42 5.39
C GLU A 25 -12.49 -6.60 4.10
N PRO A 26 -13.11 -6.76 2.92
CA PRO A 26 -12.34 -6.88 1.70
C PRO A 26 -11.63 -5.54 1.39
N VAL A 27 -10.30 -5.56 1.34
CA VAL A 27 -9.45 -4.41 0.99
C VAL A 27 -8.42 -4.82 -0.06
N ASN A 28 -8.02 -3.90 -0.93
CA ASN A 28 -6.94 -4.14 -1.86
C ASN A 28 -5.59 -3.90 -1.16
N ILE A 29 -4.65 -4.86 -1.21
CA ILE A 29 -3.35 -4.72 -0.55
C ILE A 29 -2.23 -4.78 -1.60
N ILE A 30 -1.50 -3.67 -1.72
CA ILE A 30 -0.40 -3.45 -2.67
C ILE A 30 0.92 -3.50 -1.91
N CYS A 31 1.91 -4.17 -2.47
CA CYS A 31 3.26 -4.29 -1.89
C CYS A 31 4.25 -3.53 -2.79
N THR A 32 4.99 -2.57 -2.24
CA THR A 32 5.99 -1.80 -3.02
C THR A 32 7.27 -2.59 -3.27
N HIS A 33 7.54 -3.62 -2.46
CA HIS A 33 8.77 -4.44 -2.51
C HIS A 33 10.04 -3.63 -2.19
N GLY A 34 9.95 -2.74 -1.19
CA GLY A 34 10.99 -1.77 -0.85
C GLY A 34 10.82 -0.46 -1.63
N THR A 35 11.93 0.16 -2.03
CA THR A 35 11.94 1.43 -2.77
C THR A 35 11.39 1.23 -4.18
N MET A 36 10.38 2.02 -4.54
CA MET A 36 9.79 2.02 -5.88
C MET A 36 10.36 3.17 -6.72
N SER A 37 10.58 2.94 -8.02
CA SER A 37 10.95 4.00 -8.95
C SER A 37 9.81 5.00 -9.15
N ILE A 38 10.14 6.25 -9.48
CA ILE A 38 9.17 7.33 -9.68
C ILE A 38 8.13 6.95 -10.74
N ASP A 39 8.54 6.38 -11.87
CA ASP A 39 7.61 5.98 -12.94
C ASP A 39 6.53 4.98 -12.46
N LYS A 40 6.93 4.03 -11.60
CA LYS A 40 5.99 3.05 -11.03
C LYS A 40 5.08 3.67 -9.98
N LEU A 41 5.53 4.73 -9.32
CA LEU A 41 4.71 5.51 -8.39
C LEU A 41 3.63 6.27 -9.16
N ASP A 42 3.98 6.92 -10.27
CA ASP A 42 3.04 7.66 -11.11
C ASP A 42 1.94 6.74 -11.66
N ASP A 43 2.32 5.59 -12.23
CA ASP A 43 1.37 4.57 -12.68
C ASP A 43 0.45 4.11 -11.54
N MET A 44 1.02 3.93 -10.34
CA MET A 44 0.25 3.52 -9.16
C MET A 44 -0.74 4.61 -8.74
N ILE A 45 -0.34 5.88 -8.72
CA ILE A 45 -1.18 7.02 -8.33
C ILE A 45 -2.44 7.08 -9.19
N GLU A 46 -2.31 6.92 -10.52
CA GLU A 46 -3.45 6.89 -11.44
C GLU A 46 -4.45 5.78 -11.07
N THR A 47 -3.96 4.58 -10.74
CA THR A 47 -4.84 3.47 -10.33
C THR A 47 -5.48 3.64 -8.95
N LEU A 48 -4.94 4.53 -8.12
CA LEU A 48 -5.38 4.82 -6.76
C LEU A 48 -6.29 6.05 -6.68
N TYR A 49 -6.41 6.81 -7.76
CA TYR A 49 -7.22 8.01 -7.80
C TYR A 49 -8.68 7.70 -7.41
N GLY A 50 -9.21 8.48 -6.47
CA GLY A 50 -10.58 8.32 -5.94
C GLY A 50 -10.77 7.17 -4.94
N LYS A 51 -9.72 6.42 -4.59
CA LYS A 51 -9.77 5.38 -3.55
C LYS A 51 -9.28 5.91 -2.20
N GLN A 52 -9.72 5.28 -1.12
CA GLN A 52 -9.22 5.54 0.22
C GLN A 52 -7.92 4.77 0.45
N VAL A 53 -6.79 5.48 0.38
CA VAL A 53 -5.44 4.90 0.46
C VAL A 53 -4.86 5.03 1.86
N TYR A 54 -4.29 3.94 2.37
CA TYR A 54 -3.55 3.86 3.62
C TYR A 54 -2.14 3.36 3.35
N ILE A 55 -1.13 4.00 3.94
CA ILE A 55 0.28 3.59 3.80
C ILE A 55 0.74 3.03 5.15
N LEU A 56 1.11 1.75 5.16
CA LEU A 56 1.70 1.05 6.30
C LEU A 56 3.16 0.75 5.97
N ALA A 57 4.00 1.76 6.20
CA ALA A 57 5.46 1.66 6.12
C ALA A 57 6.04 1.31 7.48
N ASP A 58 7.21 0.68 7.49
CA ASP A 58 7.95 0.41 8.73
C ASP A 58 8.43 1.72 9.39
N SER A 59 8.91 1.59 10.62
CA SER A 59 9.46 2.73 11.39
C SER A 59 10.99 2.74 11.30
N ASP A 60 11.52 2.60 10.10
CA ASP A 60 12.93 2.73 9.78
C ASP A 60 13.19 3.98 8.92
N ASP A 61 14.47 4.24 8.63
CA ASP A 61 14.89 5.44 7.90
C ASP A 61 14.27 5.53 6.49
N GLU A 62 13.96 4.39 5.86
CA GLU A 62 13.29 4.34 4.56
C GLU A 62 11.78 4.62 4.72
N GLY A 63 11.15 4.09 5.76
CA GLY A 63 9.78 4.39 6.13
C GLY A 63 9.55 5.87 6.52
N GLU A 64 10.53 6.53 7.13
CA GLU A 64 10.47 7.99 7.38
C GLU A 64 10.48 8.80 6.08
N LYS A 65 11.27 8.40 5.08
CA LYS A 65 11.32 9.08 3.77
C LYS A 65 9.99 8.99 3.02
N ILE A 66 9.25 7.90 3.20
CA ILE A 66 7.93 7.68 2.60
C ILE A 66 6.83 8.50 3.31
N ARG A 67 7.03 8.87 4.59
CA ARG A 67 6.05 9.65 5.38
C ARG A 67 6.14 11.17 5.20
N LYS A 68 7.21 11.69 4.60
CA LYS A 68 7.42 13.12 4.31
C LYS A 68 6.97 13.47 2.90
#